data_AF-A0A2V4MXQ3-F1
#
_entry.id   AF-A0A2V4MXQ3-F1
#
_cell.length_a   1.000
_cell.length_b   1.000
_cell.length_c   1.000
_cell.angle_alpha   90.00
_cell.angle_beta   90.00
_cell.angle_gamma   90.00
#
_symmetry.space_group_name_H-M   'P 1'
#
loop_
_entity.id
_entity.type
_entity.pdbx_description
1 polymer ?
#
loop_
_entity_poly.entity_id
_entity_poly.type
_entity_poly.pdbx_seq_one_letter_code
_entity_poly.pdbx_strand_id
1 'polypeptide(L)'
;MSTELPPAAAQEPIPPDESADVTPTDATSPDAPSTDEPSPDAPSAAETTDAQSATAVPGPRRAPRTAVLLVGALLLGPLLGGGLGYLVQAAGPATPLPALQPSVLPSYPAGALGSPAAAAAADKPLAIDGDLRKLLIAKPDGAADWDGFGFAEAGEYETVGQIARAQGSSATVFSRLLTAGLRRAVINTWEKDGVKYKVELMQYASDSAGSAYSRVGTESGSDTHPLPNGMEGAYYAATKPEKYSETTEEFYYGEGVTRRGDLVVRVEAFGGAQVNADVIRDLVKQQWERLA
;
A
#
# COMPACT_ATOMS: atom_id res chain seq x y z
N MET A 1 -13.83 2.71 -63.75
CA MET A 1 -12.35 2.69 -63.75
C MET A 1 -11.93 1.96 -62.50
N SER A 2 -11.73 0.65 -62.64
CA SER A 2 -11.29 -0.25 -61.59
C SER A 2 -9.77 -0.24 -61.57
N THR A 3 -9.16 -0.27 -60.39
CA THR A 3 -7.73 -0.57 -60.25
C THR A 3 -7.56 -1.60 -59.14
N GLU A 4 -6.80 -2.60 -59.51
CA GLU A 4 -6.79 -3.99 -59.07
C GLU A 4 -5.75 -4.19 -57.96
N LEU A 5 -6.09 -4.98 -56.93
CA LEU A 5 -5.16 -5.47 -55.92
C LEU A 5 -4.14 -6.45 -56.56
N PRO A 6 -2.88 -6.48 -56.10
CA PRO A 6 -1.94 -7.51 -56.50
C PRO A 6 -2.26 -8.87 -55.83
N PRO A 7 -1.88 -9.99 -56.47
CA PRO A 7 -2.35 -11.33 -56.11
C PRO A 7 -1.61 -11.96 -54.93
N ALA A 8 -2.35 -12.80 -54.22
CA ALA A 8 -1.86 -13.73 -53.21
C ALA A 8 -0.94 -14.79 -53.85
N ALA A 9 0.24 -14.98 -53.26
CA ALA A 9 1.11 -16.11 -53.57
C ALA A 9 0.63 -17.34 -52.77
N ALA A 10 0.27 -18.38 -53.50
CA ALA A 10 0.03 -19.73 -53.00
C ALA A 10 1.13 -20.66 -53.52
N GLN A 11 1.74 -21.44 -52.61
CA GLN A 11 2.50 -22.69 -52.82
C GLN A 11 3.02 -23.12 -51.44
N GLU A 12 3.01 -24.37 -50.97
CA GLU A 12 2.38 -25.66 -51.30
C GLU A 12 2.65 -26.59 -50.06
N PRO A 13 2.06 -27.79 -49.95
CA PRO A 13 1.83 -28.48 -48.68
C PRO A 13 3.07 -29.21 -48.12
N ILE A 14 3.22 -29.19 -46.79
CA ILE A 14 4.15 -30.08 -46.08
C ILE A 14 3.41 -31.41 -45.80
N PRO A 15 4.01 -32.58 -46.14
CA PRO A 15 3.38 -33.89 -45.98
C PRO A 15 3.25 -34.33 -44.52
N PRO A 16 2.33 -35.27 -44.22
CA PRO A 16 2.20 -35.87 -42.89
C PRO A 16 3.29 -36.91 -42.69
N ASP A 17 3.95 -36.89 -41.54
CA ASP A 17 4.77 -38.01 -41.09
C ASP A 17 4.19 -38.63 -39.82
N GLU A 18 4.37 -39.93 -39.79
CA GLU A 18 3.54 -40.96 -39.19
C GLU A 18 3.95 -41.24 -37.75
N SER A 19 2.93 -41.43 -36.91
CA SER A 19 2.80 -42.47 -35.89
C SER A 19 4.09 -43.12 -35.34
N ALA A 20 4.42 -42.79 -34.09
CA ALA A 20 4.98 -43.77 -33.16
C ALA A 20 3.98 -44.00 -32.02
N ASP A 21 3.35 -45.16 -32.14
CA ASP A 21 2.49 -45.86 -31.21
C ASP A 21 3.14 -46.00 -29.82
N VAL A 22 2.46 -45.55 -28.77
CA VAL A 22 2.65 -46.09 -27.41
C VAL A 22 1.29 -46.22 -26.75
N THR A 23 0.89 -47.48 -26.61
CA THR A 23 -0.31 -47.98 -25.96
C THR A 23 -0.36 -47.65 -24.45
N PRO A 24 -1.57 -47.57 -23.85
CA PRO A 24 -1.74 -47.33 -22.42
C PRO A 24 -1.48 -48.62 -21.65
N THR A 25 -0.47 -48.63 -20.79
CA THR A 25 -0.22 -49.73 -19.84
C THR A 25 -0.65 -49.32 -18.45
N ASP A 26 -1.66 -50.04 -17.97
CA ASP A 26 -2.13 -50.16 -16.60
C ASP A 26 -1.01 -50.66 -15.67
N ALA A 27 -0.76 -49.97 -14.55
CA ALA A 27 -0.15 -50.53 -13.34
C ALA A 27 -0.02 -49.49 -12.21
N THR A 28 -0.84 -49.69 -11.17
CA THR A 28 -0.42 -49.76 -9.76
C THR A 28 -0.04 -48.45 -9.04
N SER A 29 -0.99 -47.98 -8.23
CA SER A 29 -0.75 -47.12 -7.05
C SER A 29 0.35 -47.67 -6.15
N PRO A 30 1.33 -46.85 -5.73
CA PRO A 30 2.13 -47.13 -4.55
C PRO A 30 1.48 -46.53 -3.31
N ASP A 31 1.42 -47.38 -2.28
CA ASP A 31 1.10 -47.10 -0.88
C ASP A 31 1.66 -45.78 -0.35
N ALA A 32 0.80 -45.02 0.33
CA ALA A 32 1.21 -44.02 1.30
C ALA A 32 1.44 -44.70 2.66
N PRO A 33 2.52 -44.40 3.39
CA PRO A 33 2.74 -44.98 4.71
C PRO A 33 1.82 -44.34 5.75
N SER A 34 1.05 -45.18 6.44
CA SER A 34 0.38 -44.87 7.70
C SER A 34 1.41 -44.55 8.79
N THR A 35 1.16 -43.50 9.57
CA THR A 35 1.71 -43.33 10.93
C THR A 35 0.62 -42.70 11.79
N ASP A 36 0.40 -43.32 12.94
CA ASP A 36 -0.69 -43.14 13.90
C ASP A 36 -0.58 -41.90 14.81
N GLU A 37 -1.77 -41.53 15.35
CA GLU A 37 -2.08 -40.87 16.64
C GLU A 37 -1.94 -39.32 16.83
N PRO A 38 -2.72 -38.70 17.75
CA PRO A 38 -4.19 -38.72 17.88
C PRO A 38 -4.81 -37.30 18.00
N SER A 39 -6.12 -37.21 17.75
CA SER A 39 -6.95 -36.00 17.86
C SER A 39 -7.64 -35.95 19.24
N PRO A 40 -7.68 -34.80 19.96
CA PRO A 40 -8.37 -34.70 21.23
C PRO A 40 -9.88 -34.45 21.09
N ASP A 41 -10.61 -35.15 21.95
CA ASP A 41 -12.05 -35.27 22.09
C ASP A 41 -12.87 -33.97 22.17
N ALA A 42 -14.01 -33.99 21.49
CA ALA A 42 -15.19 -33.17 21.80
C ALA A 42 -16.24 -34.06 22.51
N PRO A 43 -16.83 -33.65 23.64
CA PRO A 43 -17.91 -34.41 24.25
C PRO A 43 -19.27 -34.02 23.67
N SER A 44 -20.00 -35.03 23.18
CA SER A 44 -21.44 -35.00 22.95
C SER A 44 -22.10 -36.01 23.89
N ALA A 45 -23.05 -35.57 24.70
CA ALA A 45 -24.09 -36.44 25.25
C ALA A 45 -25.35 -35.60 25.51
N ALA A 46 -26.41 -35.99 24.83
CA ALA A 46 -27.78 -35.55 25.06
C ALA A 46 -28.34 -36.21 26.33
N GLU A 47 -29.29 -35.56 27.00
CA GLU A 47 -30.54 -36.23 27.39
C GLU A 47 -31.63 -35.22 27.80
N THR A 48 -32.83 -35.55 27.35
CA THR A 48 -34.09 -34.81 27.48
C THR A 48 -34.79 -35.24 28.76
N THR A 49 -35.41 -34.31 29.51
CA THR A 49 -36.55 -34.63 30.39
C THR A 49 -37.55 -33.48 30.39
N ASP A 50 -38.79 -33.85 30.08
CA ASP A 50 -40.00 -33.05 29.97
C ASP A 50 -40.43 -32.35 31.27
N ALA A 51 -41.02 -31.16 31.16
CA ALA A 51 -42.14 -30.71 32.01
C ALA A 51 -42.75 -29.39 31.49
N GLN A 52 -44.00 -29.48 31.00
CA GLN A 52 -44.89 -28.36 30.69
C GLN A 52 -45.21 -27.49 31.92
N SER A 53 -45.38 -26.17 31.73
CA SER A 53 -46.71 -25.50 31.84
C SER A 53 -46.65 -23.98 32.07
N ALA A 54 -47.59 -23.31 31.40
CA ALA A 54 -48.38 -22.14 31.81
C ALA A 54 -47.80 -20.71 31.71
N THR A 55 -48.44 -19.97 30.79
CA THR A 55 -48.47 -18.51 30.61
C THR A 55 -49.00 -17.76 31.85
N ALA A 56 -48.32 -16.70 32.30
CA ALA A 56 -48.88 -15.70 33.23
C ALA A 56 -48.39 -14.27 32.92
N VAL A 57 -49.33 -13.32 33.01
CA VAL A 57 -49.29 -11.91 32.59
C VAL A 57 -48.26 -11.05 33.39
N PRO A 58 -47.59 -10.04 32.79
CA PRO A 58 -46.61 -9.24 33.51
C PRO A 58 -47.28 -8.17 34.40
N GLY A 59 -47.02 -8.22 35.70
CA GLY A 59 -47.39 -7.18 36.67
C GLY A 59 -46.46 -5.94 36.61
N PRO A 60 -46.88 -4.79 37.19
CA PRO A 60 -46.18 -3.52 37.05
C PRO A 60 -44.83 -3.53 37.77
N ARG A 61 -43.75 -3.31 37.01
CA ARG A 61 -42.37 -3.26 37.48
C ARG A 61 -42.14 -2.00 38.33
N ARG A 62 -42.04 -2.16 39.65
CA ARG A 62 -41.57 -1.09 40.54
C ARG A 62 -40.12 -0.75 40.18
N ALA A 63 -39.87 0.49 39.78
CA ALA A 63 -38.54 0.97 39.40
C ALA A 63 -37.52 0.74 40.53
N PRO A 64 -36.34 0.17 40.25
CA PRO A 64 -35.43 -0.27 41.30
C PRO A 64 -34.64 0.94 41.83
N ARG A 65 -34.94 1.37 43.06
CA ARG A 65 -34.12 2.30 43.84
C ARG A 65 -32.63 1.89 43.87
N THR A 66 -32.36 0.60 43.69
CA THR A 66 -31.04 0.00 43.57
C THR A 66 -30.27 0.47 42.33
N ALA A 67 -30.93 0.74 41.20
CA ALA A 67 -30.27 1.24 40.00
C ALA A 67 -29.76 2.67 40.19
N VAL A 68 -30.51 3.52 40.91
CA VAL A 68 -30.09 4.89 41.23
C VAL A 68 -28.86 4.88 42.15
N LEU A 69 -28.80 3.95 43.11
CA LEU A 69 -27.65 3.80 43.99
C LEU A 69 -26.41 3.26 43.25
N LEU A 70 -26.58 2.32 42.33
CA LEU A 70 -25.48 1.80 41.52
C LEU A 70 -24.92 2.86 40.56
N VAL A 71 -25.79 3.64 39.91
CA VAL A 71 -25.35 4.76 39.05
C VAL A 71 -24.66 5.85 39.88
N GLY A 72 -25.16 6.16 41.07
CA GLY A 72 -24.52 7.11 41.99
C GLY A 72 -23.12 6.65 42.42
N ALA A 73 -22.94 5.37 42.75
CA ALA A 73 -21.64 4.81 43.10
C ALA A 73 -20.65 4.82 41.92
N LEU A 74 -21.14 4.52 40.70
CA LEU A 74 -20.31 4.51 39.50
C LEU A 74 -19.81 5.91 39.10
N LEU A 75 -20.55 6.96 39.47
CA LEU A 75 -20.16 8.36 39.20
C LEU A 75 -19.32 8.97 40.33
N LEU A 76 -19.61 8.67 41.61
CA LEU A 76 -18.83 9.20 42.73
C LEU A 76 -17.44 8.57 42.86
N GLY A 77 -17.30 7.28 42.54
CA GLY A 77 -16.03 6.57 42.63
C GLY A 77 -14.90 7.23 41.82
N PRO A 78 -15.12 7.51 40.52
CA PRO A 78 -14.12 8.18 39.67
C PRO A 78 -13.86 9.64 40.04
N LEU A 79 -14.87 10.38 40.50
CA LEU A 79 -14.71 11.79 40.87
C LEU A 79 -13.89 11.96 42.16
N LEU A 80 -14.16 11.16 43.19
CA LEU A 80 -13.35 11.18 44.41
C LEU A 80 -11.97 10.54 44.17
N GLY A 81 -11.91 9.41 43.47
CA GLY A 81 -10.65 8.72 43.18
C GLY A 81 -9.71 9.53 42.28
N GLY A 82 -10.24 10.14 41.22
CA GLY A 82 -9.49 10.98 40.29
C GLY A 82 -9.06 12.31 40.91
N GLY A 83 -9.93 12.96 41.68
CA GLY A 83 -9.62 14.24 42.35
C GLY A 83 -8.52 14.11 43.40
N LEU A 84 -8.61 13.09 44.26
CA LEU A 84 -7.57 12.81 45.26
C LEU A 84 -6.27 12.30 44.62
N GLY A 85 -6.36 11.46 43.58
CA GLY A 85 -5.18 10.98 42.84
C GLY A 85 -4.40 12.11 42.16
N TYR A 86 -5.10 13.09 41.58
CA TYR A 86 -4.49 14.26 40.97
C TYR A 86 -3.79 15.15 42.00
N LEU A 87 -4.41 15.40 43.16
CA LEU A 87 -3.79 16.22 44.21
C LEU A 87 -2.50 15.59 44.77
N VAL A 88 -2.45 14.26 44.88
CA VAL A 88 -1.24 13.55 45.31
C VAL A 88 -0.12 13.64 44.28
N GLN A 89 -0.45 13.54 42.98
CA GLN A 89 0.56 13.70 41.92
C GLN A 89 1.00 15.15 41.74
N ALA A 90 0.08 16.11 41.87
CA ALA A 90 0.38 17.54 41.74
C ALA A 90 1.19 18.10 42.93
N ALA A 91 1.07 17.48 44.11
CA ALA A 91 1.84 17.85 45.31
C ALA A 91 3.21 17.18 45.40
N GLY A 92 3.57 16.32 44.44
CA GLY A 92 4.92 15.76 44.35
C GLY A 92 5.93 16.88 44.07
N PRO A 93 6.99 17.07 44.89
CA PRO A 93 8.03 18.03 44.55
C PRO A 93 8.62 17.66 43.20
N ALA A 94 8.78 18.63 42.31
CA ALA A 94 9.41 18.41 41.01
C ALA A 94 10.81 17.82 41.26
N THR A 95 10.98 16.53 40.99
CA THR A 95 12.27 15.87 41.11
C THR A 95 13.20 16.58 40.13
N PRO A 96 14.22 17.32 40.60
CA PRO A 96 15.12 18.00 39.69
C PRO A 96 15.81 16.92 38.87
N LEU A 97 15.62 16.99 37.56
CA LEU A 97 16.36 16.12 36.64
C LEU A 97 17.86 16.31 36.93
N PRO A 98 18.65 15.23 36.97
CA PRO A 98 20.10 15.35 36.99
C PRO A 98 20.51 16.30 35.87
N ALA A 99 21.35 17.30 36.18
CA ALA A 99 21.82 18.23 35.19
C ALA A 99 22.42 17.44 34.01
N LEU A 100 21.86 17.59 32.82
CA LEU A 100 22.36 16.99 31.57
C LEU A 100 23.64 17.66 31.07
N GLN A 101 24.50 18.09 31.99
CA GLN A 101 25.84 18.57 31.68
C GLN A 101 26.77 17.38 31.88
N PRO A 102 27.20 16.69 30.80
CA PRO A 102 28.27 15.72 30.95
C PRO A 102 29.48 16.49 31.50
N SER A 103 29.87 16.20 32.74
CA SER A 103 31.04 16.79 33.42
C SER A 103 32.34 16.52 32.67
N VAL A 104 32.31 15.56 31.75
CA VAL A 104 33.33 15.28 30.76
C VAL A 104 32.61 15.06 29.43
N LEU A 105 32.75 15.99 28.48
CA LEU A 105 32.50 15.69 27.08
C LEU A 105 33.36 14.47 26.73
N PRO A 106 32.80 13.36 26.22
CA PRO A 106 33.62 12.24 25.75
C PRO A 106 34.63 12.80 24.75
N SER A 107 35.91 12.76 25.12
CA SER A 107 37.00 13.14 24.24
C SER A 107 37.10 12.06 23.17
N TYR A 108 36.38 12.26 22.07
CA TYR A 108 36.57 11.45 20.89
C TYR A 108 38.00 11.65 20.39
N PRO A 109 38.78 10.58 20.16
CA PRO A 109 40.11 10.73 19.58
C PRO A 109 39.96 11.43 18.23
N ALA A 110 40.74 12.49 18.01
CA ALA A 110 40.66 13.35 16.82
C ALA A 110 40.90 12.60 15.48
N GLY A 111 41.17 11.29 15.50
CA GLY A 111 41.27 10.40 14.35
C GLY A 111 40.18 9.35 14.21
N ALA A 112 39.13 9.33 15.06
CA ALA A 112 37.99 8.42 14.90
C ALA A 112 36.95 8.91 13.88
N LEU A 113 37.02 10.18 13.49
CA LEU A 113 36.36 10.66 12.30
C LEU A 113 37.27 10.27 11.13
N GLY A 114 36.81 9.35 10.28
CA GLY A 114 37.53 9.00 9.06
C GLY A 114 37.97 10.27 8.33
N SER A 115 39.15 10.22 7.70
CA SER A 115 39.72 11.32 6.92
C SER A 115 38.62 12.07 6.13
N PRO A 116 38.72 13.39 5.91
CA PRO A 116 37.83 14.10 5.00
C PRO A 116 37.68 13.38 3.63
N ALA A 117 38.69 12.61 3.22
CA ALA A 117 38.64 11.73 2.06
C ALA A 117 37.65 10.56 2.20
N ALA A 118 37.52 9.95 3.39
CA ALA A 118 36.51 8.92 3.68
C ALA A 118 35.10 9.51 3.74
N ALA A 119 34.94 10.72 4.27
CA ALA A 119 33.66 11.43 4.22
C ALA A 119 33.29 11.88 2.79
N ALA A 120 34.28 12.21 1.95
CA ALA A 120 34.08 12.53 0.54
C ALA A 120 33.88 11.28 -0.35
N ALA A 121 34.37 10.12 0.10
CA ALA A 121 34.13 8.82 -0.54
C ALA A 121 32.85 8.13 -0.03
N ALA A 122 32.23 8.64 1.03
CA ALA A 122 30.92 8.18 1.47
C ALA A 122 29.87 8.57 0.43
N ASP A 123 28.93 7.65 0.16
CA ASP A 123 27.83 7.93 -0.75
C ASP A 123 27.11 9.20 -0.30
N LYS A 124 26.92 10.11 -1.25
CA LYS A 124 26.30 11.41 -1.00
C LYS A 124 24.90 11.15 -0.41
N PRO A 125 24.53 11.80 0.71
CA PRO A 125 23.20 11.62 1.27
C PRO A 125 22.15 11.92 0.19
N LEU A 126 21.21 11.00 0.03
CA LEU A 126 20.15 11.09 -0.97
C LEU A 126 19.42 12.44 -0.81
N ALA A 127 19.14 13.13 -1.91
CA ALA A 127 18.46 14.43 -1.89
C ALA A 127 17.00 14.37 -1.36
N ILE A 128 16.52 13.17 -0.99
CA ILE A 128 15.16 12.85 -0.56
C ILE A 128 14.72 13.52 0.75
N ASP A 129 15.66 14.03 1.55
CA ASP A 129 15.34 14.76 2.79
C ASP A 129 14.93 16.22 2.53
N GLY A 130 15.24 16.76 1.34
CA GLY A 130 14.92 18.13 0.96
C GLY A 130 13.45 18.40 0.60
N ASP A 131 13.21 19.42 -0.22
CA ASP A 131 11.89 19.72 -0.78
C ASP A 131 11.58 18.76 -1.93
N LEU A 132 10.65 17.82 -1.71
CA LEU A 132 10.31 16.76 -2.68
C LEU A 132 9.78 17.33 -4.00
N ARG A 133 9.18 18.53 -3.98
CA ARG A 133 8.67 19.18 -5.19
C ARG A 133 9.75 19.45 -6.23
N LYS A 134 11.00 19.65 -5.78
CA LYS A 134 12.15 19.86 -6.67
C LYS A 134 12.61 18.56 -7.34
N LEU A 135 12.26 17.42 -6.75
CA LEU A 135 12.63 16.09 -7.21
C LEU A 135 11.61 15.51 -8.19
N LEU A 136 10.40 16.06 -8.30
CA LEU A 136 9.43 15.65 -9.30
C LEU A 136 9.95 15.92 -10.72
N ILE A 137 9.69 14.98 -11.62
CA ILE A 137 9.88 15.21 -13.05
C ILE A 137 8.95 16.32 -13.51
N ALA A 138 9.46 17.19 -14.40
CA ALA A 138 8.64 18.22 -14.99
C ALA A 138 7.66 17.62 -16.00
N LYS A 139 6.54 18.31 -16.19
CA LYS A 139 5.60 18.00 -17.27
C LYS A 139 6.34 18.02 -18.62
N PRO A 140 6.17 17.00 -19.49
CA PRO A 140 6.79 16.98 -20.80
C PRO A 140 6.31 18.12 -21.71
N ASP A 141 7.15 18.52 -22.67
CA ASP A 141 6.75 19.50 -23.67
C ASP A 141 5.52 19.04 -24.46
N GLY A 142 4.59 19.97 -24.67
CA GLY A 142 3.33 19.74 -25.38
C GLY A 142 2.24 19.06 -24.54
N ALA A 143 2.50 18.73 -23.27
CA ALA A 143 1.47 18.22 -22.37
C ALA A 143 0.64 19.36 -21.74
N ALA A 144 -0.65 19.11 -21.56
CA ALA A 144 -1.57 20.00 -20.87
C ALA A 144 -1.61 19.68 -19.37
N ASP A 145 -2.02 20.65 -18.55
CA ASP A 145 -2.26 20.41 -17.12
C ASP A 145 -3.51 19.56 -16.94
N TRP A 146 -3.48 18.67 -15.94
CA TRP A 146 -4.59 17.77 -15.61
C TRP A 146 -5.06 18.01 -14.18
N ASP A 147 -6.00 18.96 -14.04
CA ASP A 147 -6.39 19.55 -12.75
C ASP A 147 -7.78 19.05 -12.29
N GLY A 148 -8.34 18.06 -12.98
CA GLY A 148 -9.76 17.72 -12.94
C GLY A 148 -10.19 16.64 -11.93
N PHE A 149 -9.29 16.16 -11.10
CA PHE A 149 -9.55 15.10 -10.11
C PHE A 149 -9.00 15.59 -8.78
N GLY A 150 -9.70 15.33 -7.66
CA GLY A 150 -9.48 15.91 -6.32
C GLY A 150 -8.14 15.64 -5.62
N PHE A 151 -7.06 15.70 -6.37
CA PHE A 151 -5.66 15.70 -6.00
C PHE A 151 -5.22 17.10 -5.55
N ALA A 152 -3.95 17.23 -5.15
CA ALA A 152 -3.31 18.54 -5.08
C ALA A 152 -2.95 19.07 -6.48
N GLU A 153 -2.72 20.38 -6.58
CA GLU A 153 -2.21 21.03 -7.79
C GLU A 153 -0.87 20.40 -8.23
N ALA A 154 -0.63 20.39 -9.54
CA ALA A 154 0.59 19.84 -10.12
C ALA A 154 1.84 20.51 -9.51
N GLY A 155 2.73 19.70 -8.95
CA GLY A 155 3.95 20.14 -8.28
C GLY A 155 3.80 20.50 -6.81
N GLU A 156 2.62 20.31 -6.19
CA GLU A 156 2.38 20.63 -4.79
C GLU A 156 2.36 19.40 -3.86
N TYR A 157 2.36 19.68 -2.56
CA TYR A 157 2.20 18.67 -1.53
C TYR A 157 0.77 18.14 -1.49
N GLU A 158 0.65 16.83 -1.31
CA GLU A 158 -0.62 16.15 -1.21
C GLU A 158 -0.82 15.57 0.20
N THR A 159 -2.03 15.76 0.72
CA THR A 159 -2.43 15.21 2.01
C THR A 159 -2.89 13.76 1.87
N VAL A 160 -2.81 12.99 2.96
CA VAL A 160 -3.32 11.61 3.00
C VAL A 160 -4.79 11.51 2.58
N GLY A 161 -5.59 12.53 2.92
CA GLY A 161 -7.01 12.60 2.54
C GLY A 161 -7.23 12.79 1.04
N GLN A 162 -6.38 13.58 0.36
CA GLN A 162 -6.45 13.78 -1.08
C GLN A 162 -6.07 12.51 -1.85
N ILE A 163 -4.94 11.89 -1.49
CA ILE A 163 -4.50 10.61 -2.08
C ILE A 163 -5.60 9.56 -1.94
N ALA A 164 -6.18 9.43 -0.75
CA ALA A 164 -7.22 8.46 -0.48
C ALA A 164 -8.51 8.74 -1.24
N ARG A 165 -8.94 10.00 -1.31
CA ARG A 165 -10.18 10.41 -2.00
C ARG A 165 -10.15 10.08 -3.49
N ALA A 166 -8.98 10.14 -4.11
CA ALA A 166 -8.84 9.86 -5.53
C ALA A 166 -8.98 8.37 -5.89
N GLN A 167 -9.02 7.49 -4.89
CA GLN A 167 -9.15 6.05 -5.07
C GLN A 167 -10.56 5.58 -4.68
N GLY A 168 -11.14 4.64 -5.43
CA GLY A 168 -12.49 4.12 -5.18
C GLY A 168 -12.68 3.41 -3.82
N SER A 169 -11.59 3.05 -3.15
CA SER A 169 -11.56 2.45 -1.81
C SER A 169 -11.01 3.41 -0.74
N SER A 170 -11.44 4.67 -0.77
CA SER A 170 -10.80 5.77 -0.03
C SER A 170 -10.57 5.50 1.47
N ALA A 171 -11.53 4.91 2.19
CA ALA A 171 -11.36 4.61 3.62
C ALA A 171 -10.24 3.59 3.88
N THR A 172 -10.15 2.56 3.04
CA THR A 172 -9.10 1.54 3.09
C THR A 172 -7.74 2.14 2.76
N VAL A 173 -7.66 2.95 1.69
CA VAL A 173 -6.42 3.62 1.29
C VAL A 173 -5.94 4.58 2.37
N PHE A 174 -6.84 5.38 2.95
CA PHE A 174 -6.52 6.32 4.02
C PHE A 174 -5.89 5.60 5.23
N SER A 175 -6.57 4.56 5.74
CA SER A 175 -6.06 3.76 6.86
C SER A 175 -4.72 3.11 6.54
N ARG A 176 -4.57 2.60 5.31
CA ARG A 176 -3.33 1.97 4.83
C ARG A 176 -2.16 2.93 4.80
N LEU A 177 -2.33 4.14 4.26
CA LEU A 177 -1.27 5.15 4.18
C LEU A 177 -0.80 5.59 5.57
N LEU A 178 -1.73 5.77 6.52
CA LEU A 178 -1.40 6.11 7.90
C LEU A 178 -0.67 4.96 8.61
N THR A 179 -1.15 3.73 8.46
CA THR A 179 -0.54 2.54 9.08
C THR A 179 0.85 2.25 8.50
N ALA A 180 1.06 2.56 7.23
CA ALA A 180 2.38 2.48 6.59
C ALA A 180 3.31 3.64 6.98
N GLY A 181 2.86 4.61 7.78
CA GLY A 181 3.68 5.73 8.24
C GLY A 181 4.01 6.73 7.14
N LEU A 182 3.07 7.01 6.22
CA LEU A 182 3.22 8.08 5.23
C LEU A 182 3.49 9.42 5.94
N ARG A 183 4.58 10.09 5.59
CA ARG A 183 4.99 11.37 6.16
C ARG A 183 4.60 12.56 5.30
N ARG A 184 4.89 12.46 4.01
CA ARG A 184 4.60 13.50 3.01
C ARG A 184 4.53 12.88 1.62
N ALA A 185 3.71 13.47 0.77
CA ALA A 185 3.62 13.15 -0.63
C ALA A 185 3.64 14.43 -1.46
N VAL A 186 4.19 14.34 -2.67
CA VAL A 186 4.07 15.37 -3.69
C VAL A 186 3.62 14.71 -4.98
N ILE A 187 2.87 15.46 -5.77
CA ILE A 187 2.25 14.98 -6.99
C ILE A 187 2.60 15.89 -8.16
N ASN A 188 2.74 15.32 -9.35
CA ASN A 188 2.70 16.06 -10.60
C ASN A 188 1.76 15.35 -11.57
N THR A 189 0.86 16.10 -12.21
CA THR A 189 -0.13 15.57 -13.15
C THR A 189 -0.06 16.29 -14.48
N TRP A 190 -0.31 15.57 -15.57
CA TRP A 190 -0.45 16.16 -16.90
C TRP A 190 -1.22 15.23 -17.82
N GLU A 191 -1.71 15.78 -18.93
CA GLU A 191 -2.32 15.04 -20.01
C GLU A 191 -1.51 15.21 -21.30
N LYS A 192 -1.26 14.11 -22.00
CA LYS A 192 -0.57 14.11 -23.29
C LYS A 192 -1.16 13.05 -24.19
N ASP A 193 -1.47 13.41 -25.44
CA ASP A 193 -1.99 12.49 -26.46
C ASP A 193 -3.24 11.71 -26.00
N GLY A 194 -4.10 12.33 -25.18
CA GLY A 194 -5.31 11.72 -24.63
C GLY A 194 -5.06 10.71 -23.49
N VAL A 195 -3.84 10.67 -22.95
CA VAL A 195 -3.47 9.88 -21.78
C VAL A 195 -3.13 10.83 -20.63
N LYS A 196 -3.76 10.59 -19.49
CA LYS A 196 -3.57 11.32 -18.23
C LYS A 196 -2.53 10.61 -17.39
N TYR A 197 -1.51 11.32 -16.97
CA TYR A 197 -0.40 10.80 -16.17
C TYR A 197 -0.40 11.45 -14.79
N LYS A 198 -0.16 10.65 -13.77
CA LYS A 198 0.04 11.07 -12.40
C LYS A 198 1.35 10.50 -11.89
N VAL A 199 2.21 11.36 -11.36
CA VAL A 199 3.48 10.95 -10.74
C VAL A 199 3.51 11.43 -9.31
N GLU A 200 3.69 10.48 -8.40
CA GLU A 200 3.68 10.71 -6.97
C GLU A 200 5.01 10.27 -6.36
N LEU A 201 5.55 11.13 -5.49
CA LEU A 201 6.66 10.78 -4.60
C LEU A 201 6.13 10.73 -3.17
N MET A 202 6.13 9.54 -2.59
CA MET A 202 5.60 9.29 -1.25
C MET A 202 6.73 8.91 -0.30
N GLN A 203 6.98 9.74 0.72
CA GLN A 203 7.95 9.42 1.76
C GLN A 203 7.28 8.76 2.96
N TYR A 204 7.78 7.59 3.34
CA TYR A 204 7.34 6.82 4.50
C TYR A 204 8.33 6.92 5.65
N ALA A 205 8.00 6.37 6.81
CA ALA A 205 8.97 6.09 7.86
C ALA A 205 9.99 5.02 7.39
N SER A 206 11.22 5.11 7.88
CA SER A 206 12.37 4.32 7.41
C SER A 206 12.22 2.81 7.58
N ASP A 207 11.48 2.39 8.60
CA ASP A 207 11.12 1.00 8.89
C ASP A 207 9.94 0.50 8.03
N SER A 208 9.22 1.41 7.38
CA SER A 208 7.91 1.13 6.78
C SER A 208 7.92 1.18 5.25
N ALA A 209 8.88 1.86 4.63
CA ALA A 209 8.95 2.07 3.19
C ALA A 209 9.03 0.76 2.37
N GLY A 210 9.72 -0.27 2.87
CA GLY A 210 9.79 -1.57 2.20
C GLY A 210 8.45 -2.30 2.18
N SER A 211 7.71 -2.24 3.30
CA SER A 211 6.36 -2.82 3.37
C SER A 211 5.34 -2.04 2.54
N ALA A 212 5.51 -0.72 2.43
CA ALA A 212 4.68 0.13 1.57
C ALA A 212 4.91 -0.24 0.10
N TYR A 213 6.18 -0.33 -0.31
CA TYR A 213 6.55 -0.75 -1.67
C TYR A 213 6.05 -2.15 -2.02
N SER A 214 6.30 -3.16 -1.18
CA SER A 214 5.90 -4.54 -1.47
C SER A 214 4.37 -4.68 -1.61
N ARG A 215 3.61 -3.91 -0.82
CA ARG A 215 2.15 -3.90 -0.88
C ARG A 215 1.63 -3.21 -2.14
N VAL A 216 2.25 -2.11 -2.54
CA VAL A 216 1.94 -1.47 -3.82
C VAL A 216 2.20 -2.43 -5.00
N GLY A 217 3.36 -3.10 -5.01
CA GLY A 217 3.69 -4.03 -6.10
C GLY A 217 2.84 -5.31 -6.15
N THR A 218 2.21 -5.71 -5.04
CA THR A 218 1.34 -6.90 -4.98
C THR A 218 -0.05 -6.64 -5.61
N GLU A 219 -0.51 -5.38 -5.66
CA GLU A 219 -1.80 -5.03 -6.25
C GLU A 219 -1.78 -5.05 -7.80
N SER A 220 -0.60 -5.08 -8.41
CA SER A 220 -0.38 -4.95 -9.85
C SER A 220 -0.64 -6.22 -10.69
N GLY A 221 -1.00 -7.35 -10.08
CA GLY A 221 -1.39 -8.58 -10.79
C GLY A 221 -0.25 -9.34 -11.49
N SER A 222 -0.61 -10.37 -12.27
CA SER A 222 0.32 -11.31 -12.90
C SER A 222 1.04 -10.78 -14.15
N ASP A 223 0.58 -9.65 -14.72
CA ASP A 223 1.09 -9.10 -15.98
C ASP A 223 2.12 -7.98 -15.73
N THR A 224 2.87 -8.10 -14.64
CA THR A 224 3.90 -7.13 -14.24
C THR A 224 5.25 -7.44 -14.89
N HIS A 225 5.94 -6.38 -15.28
CA HIS A 225 7.29 -6.42 -15.83
C HIS A 225 8.28 -5.77 -14.86
N PRO A 226 9.45 -6.38 -14.61
CA PRO A 226 10.47 -5.78 -13.75
C PRO A 226 11.07 -4.53 -14.39
N LEU A 227 11.48 -3.57 -13.57
CA LEU A 227 12.21 -2.40 -14.04
C LEU A 227 13.64 -2.75 -14.51
N PRO A 228 14.21 -1.97 -15.45
CA PRO A 228 15.55 -2.24 -15.98
C PRO A 228 16.66 -1.97 -14.94
N ASN A 229 17.88 -2.42 -15.24
CA ASN A 229 19.11 -2.12 -14.51
C ASN A 229 19.10 -2.49 -13.01
N GLY A 230 18.31 -3.49 -12.61
CA GLY A 230 18.24 -3.94 -11.22
C GLY A 230 17.52 -2.96 -10.29
N MET A 231 16.74 -2.03 -10.83
CA MET A 231 15.88 -1.16 -10.03
C MET A 231 14.85 -2.02 -9.27
N GLU A 232 14.64 -1.70 -8.00
CA GLU A 232 13.54 -2.26 -7.23
C GLU A 232 12.23 -1.69 -7.76
N GLY A 233 11.41 -2.51 -8.40
CA GLY A 233 10.12 -2.07 -8.92
C GLY A 233 9.57 -2.94 -10.01
N ALA A 234 8.34 -2.66 -10.37
CA ALA A 234 7.67 -3.25 -11.51
C ALA A 234 6.75 -2.21 -12.17
N TYR A 235 6.40 -2.48 -13.42
CA TYR A 235 5.42 -1.71 -14.16
C TYR A 235 4.51 -2.65 -14.94
N TYR A 236 3.31 -2.19 -15.25
CA TYR A 236 2.38 -2.89 -16.11
C TYR A 236 1.45 -1.90 -16.82
N ALA A 237 0.83 -2.36 -17.89
CA ALA A 237 -0.29 -1.68 -18.52
C ALA A 237 -1.40 -2.71 -18.77
N ALA A 238 -2.60 -2.43 -18.30
CA ALA A 238 -3.74 -3.31 -18.46
C ALA A 238 -4.06 -3.49 -19.95
N THR A 239 -4.26 -4.75 -20.35
CA THR A 239 -4.69 -5.10 -21.71
C THR A 239 -6.20 -5.00 -21.91
N LYS A 240 -6.95 -4.94 -20.79
CA LYS A 240 -8.40 -4.80 -20.76
C LYS A 240 -8.76 -3.47 -20.13
N PRO A 241 -9.82 -2.79 -20.61
CA PRO A 241 -10.30 -1.59 -19.96
C PRO A 241 -10.95 -1.91 -18.61
N GLU A 242 -10.80 -1.00 -17.67
CA GLU A 242 -11.47 -0.95 -16.38
C GLU A 242 -12.59 0.10 -16.42
N LYS A 243 -13.50 0.06 -15.45
CA LYS A 243 -14.60 1.03 -15.33
C LYS A 243 -14.37 1.98 -14.18
N TYR A 244 -14.63 3.27 -14.41
CA TYR A 244 -14.61 4.24 -13.33
C TYR A 244 -15.66 3.89 -12.28
N SER A 245 -15.35 4.11 -10.99
CA SER A 245 -16.26 3.72 -9.90
C SER A 245 -17.56 4.54 -9.88
N GLU A 246 -17.54 5.76 -10.42
CA GLU A 246 -18.68 6.70 -10.40
C GLU A 246 -19.41 6.83 -11.74
N THR A 247 -18.88 6.25 -12.82
CA THR A 247 -19.45 6.38 -14.18
C THR A 247 -19.45 5.04 -14.91
N THR A 248 -20.13 4.97 -16.06
CA THR A 248 -20.06 3.80 -16.95
C THR A 248 -18.91 3.87 -17.94
N GLU A 249 -18.06 4.90 -17.84
CA GLU A 249 -16.93 5.09 -18.74
C GLU A 249 -15.84 4.07 -18.47
N GLU A 250 -15.20 3.64 -19.54
CA GLU A 250 -14.10 2.69 -19.54
C GLU A 250 -12.77 3.41 -19.76
N PHE A 251 -11.72 2.94 -19.10
CA PHE A 251 -10.37 3.45 -19.24
C PHE A 251 -9.35 2.31 -19.20
N TYR A 252 -8.22 2.50 -19.87
CA TYR A 252 -7.07 1.63 -19.71
C TYR A 252 -6.17 2.20 -18.63
N TYR A 253 -5.84 1.35 -17.67
CA TYR A 253 -4.95 1.67 -16.57
C TYR A 253 -3.53 1.19 -16.86
N GLY A 254 -2.54 1.94 -16.40
CA GLY A 254 -1.19 1.42 -16.27
C GLY A 254 -0.50 2.05 -15.08
N GLU A 255 0.39 1.29 -14.46
CA GLU A 255 1.08 1.69 -13.24
C GLU A 255 2.53 1.23 -13.27
N GLY A 256 3.39 2.06 -12.70
CA GLY A 256 4.78 1.74 -12.47
C GLY A 256 5.22 2.22 -11.11
N VAL A 257 5.86 1.35 -10.35
CA VAL A 257 6.23 1.61 -8.96
C VAL A 257 7.69 1.24 -8.75
N THR A 258 8.43 2.13 -8.11
CA THR A 258 9.80 1.89 -7.67
C THR A 258 10.04 2.47 -6.29
N ARG A 259 11.15 2.11 -5.67
CA ARG A 259 11.56 2.61 -4.37
C ARG A 259 13.02 3.06 -4.39
N ARG A 260 13.31 4.10 -3.62
CA ARG A 260 14.68 4.51 -3.28
C ARG A 260 14.74 5.03 -1.85
N GLY A 261 15.38 4.27 -0.97
CA GLY A 261 15.41 4.57 0.47
C GLY A 261 14.00 4.57 1.07
N ASP A 262 13.58 5.70 1.62
CA ASP A 262 12.26 5.85 2.25
C ASP A 262 11.20 6.44 1.31
N LEU A 263 11.57 6.65 0.05
CA LEU A 263 10.72 7.21 -0.98
C LEU A 263 10.18 6.11 -1.90
N VAL A 264 8.87 6.06 -2.05
CA VAL A 264 8.18 5.28 -3.09
C VAL A 264 7.80 6.23 -4.21
N VAL A 265 8.17 5.85 -5.43
CA VAL A 265 7.74 6.52 -6.66
C VAL A 265 6.59 5.70 -7.22
N ARG A 266 5.48 6.37 -7.52
CA ARG A 266 4.33 5.78 -8.20
C ARG A 266 4.01 6.61 -9.43
N VAL A 267 3.85 5.94 -10.56
CA VAL A 267 3.43 6.53 -11.82
C VAL A 267 2.17 5.81 -12.24
N GLU A 268 1.08 6.55 -12.42
CA GLU A 268 -0.19 6.04 -12.90
C GLU A 268 -0.54 6.71 -14.23
N ALA A 269 -1.18 5.96 -15.12
CA ALA A 269 -1.60 6.42 -16.44
C ALA A 269 -3.02 5.94 -16.74
N PHE A 270 -3.84 6.86 -17.25
CA PHE A 270 -5.25 6.63 -17.56
C PHE A 270 -5.52 7.08 -19.00
N GLY A 271 -5.87 6.15 -19.88
CA GLY A 271 -6.12 6.43 -21.29
C GLY A 271 -7.49 5.94 -21.75
N GLY A 272 -8.09 6.61 -22.75
CA GLY A 272 -9.25 6.07 -23.48
C GLY A 272 -8.87 4.90 -24.40
N ALA A 273 -7.58 4.75 -24.71
CA ALA A 273 -6.99 3.62 -25.42
C ALA A 273 -5.90 2.98 -24.56
N GLN A 274 -5.46 1.79 -24.95
CA GLN A 274 -4.43 1.04 -24.22
C GLN A 274 -3.18 1.89 -23.97
N VAL A 275 -2.79 1.99 -22.70
CA VAL A 275 -1.60 2.72 -22.30
C VAL A 275 -0.35 1.96 -22.74
N ASN A 276 0.63 2.68 -23.30
CA ASN A 276 1.91 2.07 -23.65
C ASN A 276 2.76 1.84 -22.39
N ALA A 277 3.02 0.56 -22.08
CA ALA A 277 3.84 0.15 -20.94
C ALA A 277 5.27 0.70 -20.97
N ASP A 278 5.85 0.90 -22.16
CA ASP A 278 7.19 1.46 -22.32
C ASP A 278 7.25 2.91 -21.81
N VAL A 279 6.18 3.68 -22.02
CA VAL A 279 6.11 5.07 -21.54
C VAL A 279 6.10 5.10 -20.01
N ILE A 280 5.35 4.20 -19.38
CA ILE A 280 5.32 4.09 -17.91
C ILE A 280 6.71 3.72 -17.38
N ARG A 281 7.36 2.71 -17.97
CA ARG A 281 8.72 2.31 -17.62
C ARG A 281 9.68 3.49 -17.70
N ASP A 282 9.63 4.25 -18.79
CA ASP A 282 10.56 5.35 -19.03
C ASP A 282 10.33 6.52 -18.06
N LEU A 283 9.07 6.82 -17.72
CA LEU A 283 8.73 7.81 -16.70
C LEU A 283 9.22 7.40 -15.31
N VAL A 284 9.02 6.13 -14.93
CA VAL A 284 9.51 5.59 -13.65
C VAL A 284 11.04 5.70 -13.58
N LYS A 285 11.72 5.30 -14.66
CA LYS A 285 13.18 5.38 -14.77
C LYS A 285 13.67 6.83 -14.65
N GLN A 286 13.07 7.75 -15.40
CA GLN A 286 13.43 9.16 -15.38
C GLN A 286 13.24 9.76 -13.98
N GLN A 287 12.15 9.41 -13.32
CA GLN A 287 11.88 9.84 -11.95
C GLN A 287 12.88 9.25 -10.97
N TRP A 288 13.27 7.98 -11.11
CA TRP A 288 14.25 7.31 -10.25
C TRP A 288 15.67 7.90 -10.41
N GLU A 289 16.08 8.19 -11.64
CA GLU A 289 17.37 8.81 -11.95
C GLU A 289 17.47 10.23 -11.36
N ARG A 290 16.36 10.96 -11.30
CA ARG A 290 16.28 12.28 -10.68
C ARG A 290 16.44 12.29 -9.16
N LEU A 291 16.26 11.13 -8.51
CA LEU A 291 16.50 10.97 -7.07
C LEU A 291 17.98 10.73 -6.72
N ALA A 292 18.87 10.71 -7.73
CA ALA A 292 20.31 10.47 -7.56
C ALA A 292 21.10 11.69 -7.12
#